data_AF-A0A268TEP7-F1
#
_entry.id   AF-A0A268TEP7-F1
#
_cell.length_a   1.000
_cell.length_b   1.000
_cell.length_c   1.000
_cell.angle_alpha   90.00
_cell.angle_beta   90.00
_cell.angle_gamma   90.00
#
_symmetry.space_group_name_H-M   'P 1'
#
loop_
_entity.id
_entity.type
_entity.pdbx_description
1 polymer ?
#
loop_
_entity_poly.entity_id
_entity_poly.type
_entity_poly.pdbx_seq_one_letter_code
_entity_poly.pdbx_strand_id
1 'polypeptide(L)'
;MKITPRNASVVSDTLASKKPLHIVPEKKSDTIKHSEDAVKITQNELSQSTKETNNAIGALQTAMKGIDTMTKEGKALVGILKNQENAPEAHNLKQQLIKTFDSTTFNGENVFAKNYTRLDPHIKFDANAIKPSNINTENPQAPEDFLKNLGIQKKYAKEAIHILNQNLQNNLENLKKTDATYDALDKTALNEKQFKEAHKTEGLTLERLAKLLG
;
A
#
# COMPACT_ATOMS: atom_id res chain seq x y z
N MET A 1 -54.37 2.14 -63.84
CA MET A 1 -55.33 2.72 -62.87
C MET A 1 -54.54 3.11 -61.62
N LYS A 2 -54.51 4.30 -61.02
CA LYS A 2 -55.12 5.62 -61.25
C LYS A 2 -54.02 6.67 -60.94
N ILE A 3 -53.68 7.58 -61.87
CA ILE A 3 -53.98 9.04 -61.90
C ILE A 3 -53.32 9.89 -60.77
N THR A 4 -52.42 10.77 -61.20
CA THR A 4 -51.71 11.93 -60.57
C THR A 4 -52.67 13.09 -60.15
N PRO A 5 -52.27 14.15 -59.39
CA PRO A 5 -51.38 15.26 -59.85
C PRO A 5 -50.38 15.77 -58.76
N ARG A 6 -49.24 16.44 -59.00
CA ARG A 6 -48.77 17.55 -59.88
C ARG A 6 -48.96 18.97 -59.30
N ASN A 7 -47.85 19.73 -59.32
CA ASN A 7 -47.62 21.19 -59.17
C ASN A 7 -47.46 21.75 -57.73
N ALA A 8 -46.56 22.71 -57.47
CA ALA A 8 -45.96 23.71 -58.36
C ALA A 8 -44.49 24.01 -58.07
N SER A 9 -43.78 24.33 -59.16
CA SER A 9 -42.49 24.98 -59.24
C SER A 9 -42.49 26.37 -58.61
N VAL A 10 -41.35 26.78 -58.04
CA VAL A 10 -40.85 28.14 -58.22
C VAL A 10 -39.39 28.03 -58.63
N VAL A 11 -39.14 28.34 -59.90
CA VAL A 11 -37.82 28.67 -60.43
C VAL A 11 -37.69 30.19 -60.31
N SER A 12 -36.57 30.67 -59.81
CA SER A 12 -36.01 31.95 -60.25
C SER A 12 -34.49 31.87 -60.12
N ASP A 13 -33.87 31.82 -61.29
CA ASP A 13 -32.45 32.00 -61.52
C ASP A 13 -31.93 33.29 -60.87
N THR A 14 -30.73 33.23 -60.31
CA THR A 14 -29.74 34.27 -60.57
C THR A 14 -28.34 33.72 -60.39
N LEU A 15 -27.66 33.56 -61.53
CA LEU A 15 -26.22 33.38 -61.65
C LEU A 15 -25.49 34.62 -61.15
N ALA A 16 -24.61 34.46 -60.15
CA ALA A 16 -23.42 35.30 -60.01
C ALA A 16 -22.30 34.55 -59.28
N SER A 17 -21.30 34.19 -60.07
CA SER A 17 -19.99 33.61 -59.78
C SER A 17 -19.23 34.28 -58.61
N LYS A 18 -18.66 33.48 -57.69
CA LYS A 18 -17.19 33.40 -57.38
C LYS A 18 -16.87 32.68 -56.05
N LYS A 19 -16.17 31.54 -56.20
CA LYS A 19 -15.17 30.87 -55.32
C LYS A 19 -15.54 30.39 -53.89
N PRO A 20 -14.99 29.23 -53.47
CA PRO A 20 -15.50 28.41 -52.37
C PRO A 20 -15.05 28.90 -50.99
N LEU A 21 -16.00 28.97 -50.04
CA LEU A 21 -15.68 29.05 -48.62
C LEU A 21 -15.16 27.68 -48.16
N HIS A 22 -13.89 27.64 -47.80
CA HIS A 22 -13.25 26.54 -47.11
C HIS A 22 -13.81 26.49 -45.68
N ILE A 23 -14.82 25.65 -45.44
CA ILE A 23 -15.30 25.35 -44.09
C ILE A 23 -14.24 24.48 -43.44
N VAL A 24 -13.48 25.07 -42.51
CA VAL A 24 -12.54 24.37 -41.64
C VAL A 24 -13.37 23.50 -40.68
N PRO A 25 -13.13 22.18 -40.60
CA PRO A 25 -13.83 21.32 -39.67
C PRO A 25 -13.47 21.69 -38.22
N GLU A 26 -14.50 21.79 -37.38
CA GLU A 26 -14.37 21.92 -35.92
C GLU A 26 -13.40 20.88 -35.38
N LYS A 27 -12.30 21.36 -34.78
CA LYS A 27 -11.43 20.54 -33.95
C LYS A 27 -12.27 19.97 -32.80
N LYS A 28 -12.51 18.66 -32.84
CA LYS A 28 -12.95 17.91 -31.67
C LYS A 28 -11.99 18.20 -30.52
N SER A 29 -12.55 18.67 -29.41
CA SER A 29 -11.88 18.89 -28.12
C SER A 29 -10.97 17.72 -27.81
N ASP A 30 -9.66 17.98 -27.76
CA ASP A 30 -8.70 17.05 -27.22
C ASP A 30 -9.16 16.66 -25.81
N THR A 31 -9.44 15.38 -25.64
CA THR A 31 -9.70 14.80 -24.33
C THR A 31 -8.43 14.99 -23.52
N ILE A 32 -8.51 15.80 -22.46
CA ILE A 32 -7.41 15.97 -21.50
C ILE A 32 -7.14 14.59 -20.92
N LYS A 33 -6.11 13.91 -21.43
CA LYS A 33 -5.52 12.78 -20.73
C LYS A 33 -4.90 13.37 -19.47
N HIS A 34 -5.49 13.10 -18.32
CA HIS A 34 -4.83 13.31 -17.04
C HIS A 34 -3.55 12.47 -17.05
N SER A 35 -2.41 13.10 -17.36
CA SER A 35 -1.12 12.54 -17.00
C SER A 35 -0.99 12.75 -15.50
N GLU A 36 -1.44 11.77 -14.73
CA GLU A 36 -0.99 11.66 -13.36
C GLU A 36 0.52 11.47 -13.41
N ASP A 37 1.27 12.42 -12.85
CA ASP A 37 2.73 12.36 -12.74
C ASP A 37 3.15 10.99 -12.19
N ALA A 38 3.94 10.24 -12.94
CA ALA A 38 4.49 8.95 -12.49
C ALA A 38 5.24 9.08 -11.14
N VAL A 39 5.74 10.29 -10.82
CA VAL A 39 6.36 10.65 -9.54
C VAL A 39 5.35 10.62 -8.37
N LYS A 40 4.11 11.07 -8.58
CA LYS A 40 3.07 11.04 -7.53
C LYS A 40 2.58 9.62 -7.23
N ILE A 41 2.49 8.78 -8.26
CA ILE A 41 2.05 7.38 -8.12
C ILE A 41 3.10 6.57 -7.35
N THR A 42 4.37 6.68 -7.71
CA THR A 42 5.48 5.96 -7.06
C THR A 42 5.73 6.39 -5.61
N GLN A 43 5.58 7.68 -5.28
CA GLN A 43 5.73 8.19 -3.91
C GLN A 43 4.61 7.71 -2.97
N ASN A 44 3.39 7.53 -3.50
CA ASN A 44 2.25 7.01 -2.74
C ASN A 44 2.41 5.52 -2.40
N GLU A 45 2.78 4.69 -3.39
CA GLU A 45 3.00 3.25 -3.20
C GLU A 45 4.15 2.96 -2.22
N LEU A 46 5.24 3.72 -2.32
CA LEU A 46 6.37 3.59 -1.40
C LEU A 46 6.00 3.95 0.03
N SER A 47 5.27 5.05 0.22
CA SER A 47 4.85 5.51 1.54
C SER A 47 3.93 4.48 2.21
N GLN A 48 3.02 3.90 1.42
CA GLN A 48 2.14 2.80 1.83
C GLN A 48 2.97 1.57 2.24
N SER A 49 3.88 1.10 1.37
CA SER A 49 4.75 -0.06 1.64
C SER A 49 5.64 0.14 2.87
N THR A 50 6.19 1.34 3.06
CA THR A 50 7.02 1.69 4.22
C THR A 50 6.20 1.65 5.51
N LYS A 51 4.98 2.20 5.49
CA LYS A 51 4.06 2.18 6.63
C LYS A 51 3.65 0.74 6.98
N GLU A 52 3.30 -0.06 5.99
CA GLU A 52 2.95 -1.47 6.17
C GLU A 52 4.10 -2.27 6.76
N THR A 53 5.32 -2.06 6.26
CA THR A 53 6.53 -2.72 6.76
C THR A 53 6.86 -2.31 8.20
N ASN A 54 6.80 -1.02 8.51
CA ASN A 54 7.02 -0.53 9.89
C ASN A 54 5.97 -1.07 10.86
N ASN A 55 4.70 -1.12 10.44
CA ASN A 55 3.64 -1.73 11.23
C ASN A 55 3.88 -3.22 11.48
N ALA A 56 4.36 -3.94 10.47
CA ALA A 56 4.71 -5.35 10.59
C ALA A 56 5.89 -5.58 11.53
N ILE A 57 6.93 -4.75 11.47
CA ILE A 57 8.06 -4.79 12.42
C ILE A 57 7.55 -4.57 13.84
N GLY A 58 6.72 -3.55 14.09
CA GLY A 58 6.14 -3.29 15.41
C GLY A 58 5.25 -4.44 15.91
N ALA A 59 4.46 -5.05 15.04
CA ALA A 59 3.65 -6.22 15.35
C ALA A 59 4.53 -7.45 15.68
N LEU A 60 5.61 -7.71 14.93
CA LEU A 60 6.56 -8.80 15.20
C LEU A 60 7.33 -8.59 16.52
N GLN A 61 7.73 -7.36 16.84
CA GLN A 61 8.34 -7.04 18.13
C GLN A 61 7.36 -7.29 19.28
N THR A 62 6.09 -6.96 19.09
CA THR A 62 5.02 -7.21 20.05
C THR A 62 4.75 -8.71 20.18
N ALA A 63 4.74 -9.46 19.07
CA ALA A 63 4.65 -10.93 19.06
C ALA A 63 5.81 -11.56 19.84
N MET A 64 7.05 -11.08 19.67
CA MET A 64 8.20 -11.55 20.45
C MET A 64 8.02 -11.32 21.96
N LYS A 65 7.46 -10.18 22.38
CA LYS A 65 7.13 -9.92 23.78
C LYS A 65 6.05 -10.88 24.29
N GLY A 66 5.00 -11.12 23.50
CA GLY A 66 3.97 -12.10 23.82
C GLY A 66 4.55 -13.52 23.96
N ILE A 67 5.45 -13.91 23.05
CA ILE A 67 6.18 -15.18 23.11
C ILE A 67 7.05 -15.26 24.38
N ASP A 68 7.69 -14.17 24.79
CA ASP A 68 8.48 -14.13 26.02
C ASP A 68 7.63 -14.31 27.27
N THR A 69 6.45 -13.70 27.32
CA THR A 69 5.47 -13.92 28.39
C THR A 69 4.98 -15.37 28.40
N MET A 70 4.54 -15.90 27.24
CA MET A 70 4.12 -17.31 27.14
C MET A 70 5.25 -18.29 27.46
N THR A 71 6.51 -17.95 27.18
CA THR A 71 7.66 -18.79 27.54
C THR A 71 7.83 -18.86 29.05
N LYS A 72 7.61 -17.75 29.77
CA LYS A 72 7.66 -17.74 31.25
C LYS A 72 6.52 -18.56 31.84
N GLU A 73 5.29 -18.34 31.35
CA GLU A 73 4.10 -19.08 31.78
C GLU A 73 4.24 -20.59 31.49
N GLY A 74 4.71 -20.96 30.29
CA GLY A 74 4.95 -22.35 29.92
C GLY A 74 6.05 -23.03 30.74
N LYS A 75 7.12 -22.32 31.12
CA LYS A 75 8.12 -22.85 32.05
C LYS A 75 7.56 -23.10 33.45
N ALA A 76 6.71 -22.20 33.95
CA ALA A 76 6.00 -22.41 35.20
C ALA A 76 5.09 -23.64 35.11
N LEU A 77 4.37 -23.81 34.00
CA LEU A 77 3.51 -24.97 33.76
C LEU A 77 4.29 -26.28 33.78
N VAL A 78 5.44 -26.34 33.10
CA VAL A 78 6.36 -27.50 33.16
C VAL A 78 6.80 -27.78 34.60
N GLY A 79 7.12 -26.74 35.38
CA GLY A 79 7.52 -26.88 36.78
C GLY A 79 6.43 -27.51 37.65
N ILE A 80 5.17 -27.09 37.48
CA ILE A 80 4.03 -27.65 38.22
C ILE A 80 3.82 -29.12 37.85
N LEU A 81 3.75 -29.42 36.56
CA LEU A 81 3.45 -30.77 36.07
C LEU A 81 4.54 -31.80 36.40
N LYS A 82 5.79 -31.37 36.64
CA LYS A 82 6.87 -32.24 37.12
C LYS A 82 6.76 -32.58 38.62
N ASN A 83 6.11 -31.73 39.40
CA ASN A 83 6.04 -31.88 40.86
C ASN A 83 4.71 -32.47 41.34
N GLN A 84 3.62 -32.24 40.61
CA GLN A 84 2.29 -32.77 40.91
C GLN A 84 1.52 -33.04 39.61
N GLU A 85 1.10 -34.29 39.41
CA GLU A 85 0.10 -34.62 38.40
C GLU A 85 -1.27 -34.03 38.81
N ASN A 86 -1.95 -33.38 37.86
CA ASN A 86 -3.31 -32.83 38.04
C ASN A 86 -3.48 -31.72 39.09
N ALA A 87 -2.62 -30.70 39.06
CA ALA A 87 -2.80 -29.49 39.85
C ALA A 87 -3.81 -28.51 39.21
N PRO A 88 -4.79 -27.96 39.94
CA PRO A 88 -5.68 -26.90 39.43
C PRO A 88 -4.92 -25.64 38.98
N GLU A 89 -3.72 -25.44 39.53
CA GLU A 89 -2.78 -24.39 39.13
C GLU A 89 -2.28 -24.56 37.68
N ALA A 90 -2.12 -25.80 37.20
CA ALA A 90 -1.74 -26.07 35.81
C ALA A 90 -2.85 -25.65 34.84
N HIS A 91 -4.12 -25.82 35.22
CA HIS A 91 -5.26 -25.33 34.43
C HIS A 91 -5.24 -23.80 34.34
N ASN A 92 -5.02 -23.11 35.46
CA ASN A 92 -4.95 -21.65 35.49
C ASN A 92 -3.82 -21.09 34.62
N LEU A 93 -2.63 -21.71 34.66
CA LEU A 93 -1.51 -21.33 33.79
C LEU A 93 -1.80 -21.58 32.31
N LYS A 94 -2.48 -22.67 31.97
CA LYS A 94 -2.93 -22.90 30.59
C LYS A 94 -3.90 -21.80 30.12
N GLN A 95 -4.83 -21.36 30.97
CA GLN A 95 -5.73 -20.25 30.64
C GLN A 95 -4.99 -18.93 30.50
N GLN A 96 -3.97 -18.68 31.32
CA GLN A 96 -3.10 -17.50 31.18
C GLN A 96 -2.35 -17.51 29.85
N LEU A 97 -1.80 -18.65 29.43
CA LEU A 97 -1.16 -18.80 28.11
C LEU A 97 -2.10 -18.44 26.95
N ILE A 98 -3.33 -18.96 26.99
CA ILE A 98 -4.36 -18.67 25.99
C ILE A 98 -4.69 -17.17 25.99
N LYS A 99 -4.91 -16.59 27.18
CA LYS A 99 -5.18 -15.16 27.31
C LYS A 99 -4.03 -14.29 26.80
N THR A 100 -2.79 -14.64 27.09
CA THR A 100 -1.62 -13.92 26.58
C THR A 100 -1.59 -13.98 25.05
N PHE A 101 -1.82 -15.14 24.46
CA PHE A 101 -1.93 -15.29 23.00
C PHE A 101 -3.06 -14.43 22.40
N ASP A 102 -4.26 -14.47 22.98
CA ASP A 102 -5.43 -13.78 22.43
C ASP A 102 -5.37 -12.25 22.60
N SER A 103 -4.75 -11.79 23.68
CA SER A 103 -4.68 -10.37 24.07
C SER A 103 -3.46 -9.61 23.56
N THR A 104 -2.48 -10.29 22.96
CA THR A 104 -1.28 -9.61 22.43
C THR A 104 -1.62 -8.90 21.14
N THR A 105 -1.89 -7.59 21.23
CA THR A 105 -2.30 -6.76 20.09
C THR A 105 -1.30 -5.68 19.73
N PHE A 106 -1.23 -5.35 18.44
CA PHE A 106 -0.54 -4.17 17.92
C PHE A 106 -1.47 -3.43 16.96
N ASN A 107 -1.70 -2.14 17.20
CA ASN A 107 -2.71 -1.32 16.51
C ASN A 107 -4.13 -1.92 16.56
N GLY A 108 -4.52 -2.46 17.71
CA GLY A 108 -5.87 -3.03 17.92
C GLY A 108 -6.09 -4.42 17.31
N GLU A 109 -5.12 -4.96 16.59
CA GLU A 109 -5.20 -6.29 15.97
C GLU A 109 -4.28 -7.29 16.70
N ASN A 110 -4.74 -8.54 16.85
CA ASN A 110 -3.91 -9.60 17.40
C ASN A 110 -2.72 -9.87 16.48
N VAL A 111 -1.50 -9.83 17.04
CA VAL A 111 -0.26 -9.99 16.29
C VAL A 111 -0.03 -11.39 15.75
N PHE A 112 -0.66 -12.40 16.37
CA PHE A 112 -0.63 -13.80 15.97
C PHE A 112 -1.72 -14.16 14.95
N ALA A 113 -2.66 -13.26 14.67
CA ALA A 113 -3.63 -13.44 13.59
C ALA A 113 -3.09 -12.96 12.22
N LYS A 114 -1.93 -12.28 12.19
CA LYS A 114 -1.38 -11.66 10.98
C LYS A 114 -0.55 -12.64 10.16
N ASN A 115 -0.65 -12.53 8.84
CA ASN A 115 0.21 -13.27 7.90
C ASN A 115 1.30 -12.36 7.34
N TYR A 116 2.53 -12.54 7.82
CA TYR A 116 3.69 -11.73 7.45
C TYR A 116 4.37 -12.20 6.15
N THR A 117 4.07 -13.39 5.64
CA THR A 117 4.68 -13.91 4.39
C THR A 117 4.23 -13.15 3.14
N ARG A 118 3.13 -12.38 3.27
CA ARG A 118 2.65 -11.46 2.22
C ARG A 118 3.62 -10.30 1.97
N LEU A 119 4.42 -9.93 2.96
CA LEU A 119 5.39 -8.84 2.86
C LEU A 119 6.71 -9.31 2.28
N ASP A 120 7.13 -10.54 2.62
CA ASP A 120 8.28 -11.21 2.01
C ASP A 120 8.10 -12.73 2.11
N PRO A 121 8.23 -13.48 1.00
CA PRO A 121 8.03 -14.94 1.00
C PRO A 121 9.10 -15.70 1.81
N HIS A 122 10.24 -15.09 2.14
CA HIS A 122 11.29 -15.71 2.94
C HIS A 122 11.01 -15.63 4.45
N ILE A 123 9.97 -14.91 4.86
CA ILE A 123 9.54 -14.86 6.27
C ILE A 123 8.98 -16.23 6.66
N LYS A 124 9.62 -16.88 7.65
CA LYS A 124 9.23 -18.21 8.17
C LYS A 124 8.38 -18.16 9.44
N PHE A 125 8.12 -16.97 9.96
CA PHE A 125 7.31 -16.81 11.17
C PHE A 125 5.88 -17.27 10.89
N ASP A 126 5.46 -18.34 11.59
CA ASP A 126 4.12 -18.90 11.47
C ASP A 126 3.42 -18.81 12.82
N ALA A 127 2.57 -17.80 12.95
CA ALA A 127 1.78 -17.60 14.16
C ALA A 127 0.74 -18.71 14.38
N ASN A 128 0.27 -19.37 13.32
CA ASN A 128 -0.69 -20.47 13.44
C ASN A 128 -0.06 -21.72 14.08
N ALA A 129 1.26 -21.84 14.04
CA ALA A 129 1.97 -22.91 14.75
C ALA A 129 1.92 -22.72 16.28
N ILE A 130 1.64 -21.51 16.77
CA ILE A 130 1.54 -21.23 18.21
C ILE A 130 0.11 -21.54 18.66
N LYS A 131 -0.10 -22.71 19.26
CA LYS A 131 -1.42 -23.17 19.72
C LYS A 131 -1.42 -23.50 21.21
N PRO A 132 -1.55 -22.51 22.11
CA PRO A 132 -1.57 -22.76 23.55
C PRO A 132 -2.78 -23.59 24.00
N SER A 133 -3.90 -23.51 23.27
CA SER A 133 -5.09 -24.35 23.52
C SER A 133 -4.84 -25.85 23.38
N ASN A 134 -3.89 -26.23 22.51
CA ASN A 134 -3.56 -27.63 22.21
C ASN A 134 -2.64 -28.28 23.25
N ILE A 135 -2.16 -27.53 24.25
CA ILE A 135 -1.31 -28.10 25.30
C ILE A 135 -2.14 -29.08 26.13
N ASN A 136 -1.81 -30.38 26.04
CA ASN A 136 -2.38 -31.39 26.91
C ASN A 136 -1.61 -31.43 28.24
N THR A 137 -2.25 -31.03 29.33
CA THR A 137 -1.64 -31.01 30.68
C THR A 137 -1.48 -32.41 31.28
N GLU A 138 -2.16 -33.43 30.73
CA GLU A 138 -1.99 -34.83 31.12
C GLU A 138 -0.74 -35.45 30.49
N ASN A 139 -0.17 -34.81 29.45
CA ASN A 139 1.08 -35.23 28.83
C ASN A 139 2.22 -34.28 29.26
N PRO A 140 3.17 -34.73 30.09
CA PRO A 140 4.29 -33.91 30.56
C PRO A 140 5.14 -33.30 29.43
N GLN A 141 5.17 -33.91 28.25
CA GLN A 141 5.99 -33.43 27.13
C GLN A 141 5.31 -32.38 26.28
N ALA A 142 3.98 -32.29 26.30
CA ALA A 142 3.26 -31.31 25.48
C ALA A 142 3.64 -29.85 25.81
N PRO A 143 3.76 -29.43 27.09
CA PRO A 143 4.27 -28.10 27.44
C PRO A 143 5.72 -27.87 27.01
N GLU A 144 6.58 -28.89 27.09
CA GLU A 144 7.99 -28.76 26.68
C GLU A 144 8.12 -28.57 25.15
N ASP A 145 7.35 -29.33 24.37
CA ASP A 145 7.32 -29.19 22.91
C ASP A 145 6.72 -27.84 22.48
N PHE A 146 5.71 -27.36 23.21
CA PHE A 146 5.19 -26.01 23.03
C PHE A 146 6.29 -24.95 23.26
N LEU A 147 7.08 -25.07 24.33
CA LEU A 147 8.20 -24.15 24.60
C LEU A 147 9.28 -24.20 23.50
N LYS A 148 9.60 -25.38 22.97
CA LYS A 148 10.54 -25.51 21.83
C LYS A 148 10.01 -24.77 20.61
N ASN A 149 8.72 -24.95 20.29
CA ASN A 149 8.07 -24.26 19.19
C ASN A 149 8.07 -22.74 19.39
N LEU A 150 7.76 -22.24 20.59
CA LEU A 150 7.88 -20.81 20.91
C LEU A 150 9.30 -20.28 20.66
N GLY A 151 10.34 -21.04 21.02
CA GLY A 151 11.72 -20.70 20.75
C GLY A 151 12.03 -20.58 19.24
N ILE A 152 11.53 -21.51 18.44
CA ILE A 152 11.66 -21.49 16.97
C ILE A 152 10.94 -20.27 16.39
N GLN A 153 9.68 -20.04 16.78
CA GLN A 153 8.90 -18.91 16.28
C GLN A 153 9.50 -17.56 16.70
N LYS A 154 10.07 -17.46 17.90
CA LYS A 154 10.81 -16.25 18.33
C LYS A 154 12.02 -15.98 17.43
N LYS A 155 12.77 -17.04 17.05
CA LYS A 155 13.90 -16.92 16.13
C LYS A 155 13.42 -16.45 14.75
N TYR A 156 12.35 -17.04 14.23
CA TYR A 156 11.78 -16.63 12.94
C TYR A 156 11.21 -15.21 12.97
N ALA A 157 10.63 -14.76 14.08
CA ALA A 157 10.21 -13.37 14.23
C ALA A 157 11.39 -12.39 14.15
N LYS A 158 12.53 -12.73 14.77
CA LYS A 158 13.77 -11.94 14.66
C LYS A 158 14.30 -11.90 13.23
N GLU A 159 14.34 -13.04 12.55
CA GLU A 159 14.76 -13.14 11.15
C GLU A 159 13.83 -12.33 10.24
N ALA A 160 12.51 -12.39 10.47
CA ALA A 160 11.53 -11.60 9.74
C ALA A 160 11.76 -10.09 9.91
N ILE A 161 12.01 -9.61 11.13
CA ILE A 161 12.35 -8.20 11.38
C ILE A 161 13.63 -7.81 10.62
N HIS A 162 14.63 -8.69 10.56
CA HIS A 162 15.86 -8.42 9.82
C HIS A 162 15.59 -8.28 8.31
N ILE A 163 14.84 -9.21 7.72
CA ILE A 163 14.43 -9.18 6.30
C ILE A 163 13.67 -7.88 6.00
N LEU A 164 12.68 -7.53 6.81
CA LEU A 164 11.87 -6.33 6.61
C LEU A 164 12.71 -5.04 6.71
N ASN A 165 13.68 -4.97 7.64
CA ASN A 165 14.61 -3.85 7.72
C ASN A 165 15.53 -3.77 6.49
N GLN A 166 16.00 -4.91 5.98
CA GLN A 166 16.80 -4.93 4.75
C GLN A 166 15.99 -4.45 3.54
N ASN A 167 14.72 -4.86 3.44
CA ASN A 167 13.82 -4.41 2.37
C ASN A 167 13.58 -2.89 2.44
N LEU A 168 13.35 -2.35 3.64
CA LEU A 168 13.26 -0.88 3.83
C LEU A 168 14.53 -0.16 3.40
N GLN A 169 15.70 -0.68 3.78
CA GLN A 169 16.97 -0.05 3.43
C GLN A 169 17.25 -0.11 1.93
N ASN A 170 16.97 -1.24 1.28
CA ASN A 170 17.10 -1.38 -0.17
C ASN A 170 16.17 -0.42 -0.92
N ASN A 171 14.92 -0.26 -0.45
CA ASN A 171 13.97 0.70 -1.02
C ASN A 171 14.48 2.15 -0.89
N LEU A 172 15.02 2.52 0.26
CA LEU A 172 15.61 3.85 0.49
C LEU A 172 16.82 4.12 -0.40
N GLU A 173 17.72 3.14 -0.56
CA GLU A 173 18.90 3.29 -1.42
C GLU A 173 18.52 3.37 -2.92
N ASN A 174 17.49 2.64 -3.36
CA ASN A 174 16.98 2.75 -4.73
C ASN A 174 16.39 4.14 -5.02
N LEU A 175 15.74 4.77 -4.04
CA LEU A 175 15.23 6.14 -4.19
C LEU A 175 16.36 7.16 -4.30
N LYS A 176 17.38 7.08 -3.45
CA LYS A 176 18.56 7.95 -3.53
C LYS A 176 19.25 7.88 -4.89
N LYS A 177 19.32 6.68 -5.49
CA LYS A 177 19.85 6.49 -6.84
C LYS A 177 18.97 7.11 -7.93
N THR A 178 17.65 7.13 -7.73
CA THR A 178 16.70 7.68 -8.68
C THR A 178 16.70 9.22 -8.65
N ASP A 179 16.82 9.83 -7.45
CA ASP A 179 16.95 11.29 -7.30
C ASP A 179 18.26 11.84 -7.91
N ALA A 180 19.32 11.02 -8.00
CA ALA A 180 20.56 11.40 -8.67
C ALA A 180 20.41 11.56 -10.20
N THR A 181 19.25 11.19 -10.78
CA THR A 181 18.94 11.31 -12.22
C THR A 181 17.92 12.42 -12.53
N TYR A 182 17.87 13.48 -11.72
CA TYR A 182 17.14 14.72 -12.05
C TYR A 182 17.59 15.40 -13.36
N ASP A 183 18.61 14.87 -14.05
CA ASP A 183 18.98 15.25 -15.43
C ASP A 183 17.95 14.80 -16.49
N ALA A 184 16.95 13.98 -16.12
CA ALA A 184 15.87 13.57 -17.01
C ALA A 184 14.52 14.21 -16.63
N LEU A 185 14.50 15.53 -16.40
CA LEU A 185 13.23 16.26 -16.53
C LEU A 185 12.76 16.05 -17.99
N ASP A 186 11.64 15.36 -18.17
CA ASP A 186 11.08 15.14 -19.50
C ASP A 186 10.66 16.48 -20.11
N LYS A 187 11.57 17.07 -20.91
CA LYS A 187 11.34 18.33 -21.60
C LYS A 187 10.18 18.25 -22.59
N THR A 188 9.71 17.05 -22.94
CA THR A 188 8.54 16.88 -23.82
C THR A 188 7.22 17.15 -23.09
N ALA A 189 7.21 17.03 -21.75
CA ALA A 189 6.09 17.48 -20.92
C ALA A 189 6.07 19.01 -20.74
N LEU A 190 7.21 19.69 -21.00
CA LEU A 190 7.27 21.14 -21.03
C LEU A 190 6.68 21.63 -22.36
N ASN A 191 5.47 22.19 -22.32
CA ASN A 191 4.93 22.89 -23.48
C ASN A 191 5.77 24.16 -23.74
N GLU A 192 6.81 24.03 -24.56
CA GLU A 192 7.75 25.12 -24.86
C GLU A 192 7.07 26.39 -25.34
N LYS A 193 5.91 26.28 -26.02
CA LYS A 193 5.14 27.45 -26.45
C LYS A 193 4.52 28.18 -25.26
N GLN A 194 3.88 27.47 -24.34
CA GLN A 194 3.30 28.07 -23.14
C GLN A 194 4.38 28.64 -22.20
N PHE A 195 5.51 27.95 -22.08
CA PHE A 195 6.65 28.44 -21.29
C PHE A 195 7.25 29.71 -21.91
N LYS A 196 7.47 29.73 -23.24
CA LYS A 196 7.96 30.93 -23.95
C LYS A 196 6.93 32.07 -23.92
N GLU A 197 5.63 31.79 -24.01
CA GLU A 197 4.57 32.81 -23.93
C GLU A 197 4.45 33.42 -22.52
N ALA A 198 4.63 32.63 -21.46
CA ALA A 198 4.64 33.14 -20.08
C ALA A 198 5.83 34.08 -19.81
N HIS A 199 6.96 33.89 -20.51
CA HIS A 199 8.14 34.73 -20.40
C HIS A 199 8.21 35.87 -21.44
N LYS A 200 7.31 35.89 -22.43
CA LYS A 200 7.18 37.00 -23.36
C LYS A 200 6.39 38.13 -22.70
N THR A 201 7.13 39.11 -22.19
CA THR A 201 6.59 40.40 -21.71
C THR A 201 6.03 41.28 -22.84
N GLU A 202 6.09 40.83 -24.10
CA GLU A 202 5.66 41.57 -25.30
C GLU A 202 4.14 41.82 -25.38
N GLY A 203 3.35 41.38 -24.39
CA GLY A 203 1.92 41.67 -24.26
C GLY A 203 1.51 42.38 -22.95
N LEU A 204 2.47 42.80 -22.13
CA LEU A 204 2.26 43.60 -20.92
C LEU A 204 2.16 45.09 -21.31
N THR A 205 1.01 45.47 -21.88
CA THR A 205 0.69 46.89 -22.06
C THR A 205 0.29 47.51 -20.71
N LEU A 206 0.58 48.80 -20.52
CA LEU A 206 0.18 49.58 -19.34
C LEU A 206 -1.33 49.44 -19.02
N GLU A 207 -2.15 49.32 -20.06
CA GLU A 207 -3.60 49.06 -19.96
C GLU A 207 -3.93 47.73 -19.28
N ARG A 208 -3.13 46.68 -19.52
CA ARG A 208 -3.33 45.35 -18.95
C ARG A 208 -2.84 45.29 -17.50
N LEU A 209 -1.78 46.02 -17.17
CA LEU A 209 -1.32 46.25 -15.79
C LEU A 209 -2.37 46.99 -14.96
N ALA A 210 -2.95 48.05 -15.50
CA ALA A 210 -4.01 48.82 -14.82
C ALA A 210 -5.27 47.98 -14.54
N LYS A 211 -5.63 47.06 -15.45
CA LYS A 211 -6.75 46.12 -15.26
C LYS A 211 -6.52 45.00 -14.24
N LEU A 212 -5.26 44.67 -13.95
CA LEU A 212 -4.89 43.59 -13.02
C LEU A 212 -4.62 44.12 -11.61
N LEU A 213 -4.29 45.40 -11.47
CA LEU A 213 -4.00 46.07 -10.20
C LEU A 213 -5.16 46.95 -9.69
N GLY A 214 -6.22 47.10 -10.49
CA GLY A 214 -7.45 47.83 -10.15
C GLY A 214 -8.57 46.92 -9.71
#